data_AF-A0A821FF70-F1
#
_entry.id   AF-A0A821FF70-F1
#
_cell.length_a   1.000
_cell.length_b   1.000
_cell.length_c   1.000
_cell.angle_alpha   90.00
_cell.angle_beta   90.00
_cell.angle_gamma   90.00
#
_symmetry.space_group_name_H-M   'P 1'
#
loop_
_entity.id
_entity.type
_entity.pdbx_description
1 polymer ?
#
loop_
_entity_poly.entity_id
_entity_poly.type
_entity_poly.pdbx_seq_one_letter_code
_entity_poly.pdbx_strand_id
1 'polypeptide(L)'
;MLIAELYRRVNLSGIFQGVNTAGALLPGAVSKCLYWHRSINIEKLLSVGFSQLGRRMTLEMMKKMYELPETTHVRGFRDMRESDIPKAFTLLTQYLKRFDLSPVLTQEEFQYLCQNRSNIVSSFVVE
;
A
#
# COMPACT_ATOMS: atom_id res chain seq x y z
N MET A 1 23.03 21.40 -3.49
CA MET A 1 21.82 20.84 -4.12
C MET A 1 21.61 19.42 -3.59
N LEU A 2 20.55 19.15 -2.81
CA LEU A 2 20.36 17.89 -2.06
C LEU A 2 20.41 16.62 -2.96
N ILE A 3 19.77 16.68 -4.12
CA ILE A 3 19.67 15.56 -5.07
C ILE A 3 21.05 15.18 -5.62
N ALA A 4 21.88 16.16 -5.98
CA ALA A 4 23.22 15.90 -6.53
C ALA A 4 24.14 15.20 -5.51
N GLU A 5 24.03 15.57 -4.23
CA GLU A 5 24.82 14.92 -3.17
C GLU A 5 24.33 13.49 -2.91
N LEU A 6 23.02 13.23 -2.97
CA LEU A 6 22.49 11.87 -2.89
C LEU A 6 23.04 10.99 -4.01
N TYR A 7 22.98 11.47 -5.27
CA TYR A 7 23.56 10.75 -6.40
C TYR A 7 25.05 10.49 -6.23
N ARG A 8 25.83 11.48 -5.76
CA ARG A 8 27.26 11.29 -5.50
C ARG A 8 27.51 10.16 -4.51
N ARG A 9 26.77 10.10 -3.40
CA ARG A 9 26.92 9.04 -2.38
C ARG A 9 26.54 7.65 -2.91
N VAL A 10 25.43 7.56 -3.63
CA VAL A 10 24.93 6.29 -4.19
C VAL A 10 25.89 5.77 -5.28
N ASN A 11 26.40 6.66 -6.14
CA ASN A 11 27.39 6.30 -7.16
C ASN A 11 28.71 5.78 -6.55
N LEU A 12 29.14 6.31 -5.41
CA LEU A 12 30.32 5.79 -4.69
C LEU A 12 30.12 4.37 -4.14
N SER A 13 28.88 3.96 -3.92
CA SER A 13 28.54 2.57 -3.56
C SER A 13 28.37 1.64 -4.76
N GLY A 14 28.62 2.13 -5.98
CA GLY A 14 28.53 1.35 -7.23
C GLY A 14 27.12 1.19 -7.78
N ILE A 15 26.14 1.96 -7.27
CA ILE A 15 24.76 1.96 -7.75
C ILE A 15 24.56 3.21 -8.62
N PHE A 16 24.07 3.03 -9.85
CA PHE A 16 23.94 4.12 -10.83
C PHE A 16 22.51 4.34 -11.33
N GLN A 17 21.57 3.54 -10.85
CA GLN A 17 20.14 3.66 -11.12
C GLN A 17 19.39 4.04 -9.85
N GLY A 18 18.33 4.84 -10.01
CA GLY A 18 17.42 5.21 -8.95
C GLY A 18 15.98 5.03 -9.42
N VAL A 19 15.11 4.66 -8.49
CA VAL A 19 13.66 4.59 -8.70
C VAL A 19 13.00 5.48 -7.67
N ASN A 20 12.09 6.34 -8.10
CA ASN A 20 11.33 7.21 -7.23
C ASN A 20 9.91 7.41 -7.77
N THR A 21 9.01 7.81 -6.86
CA THR A 21 7.64 8.21 -7.19
C THR A 21 7.46 9.70 -6.91
N ALA A 22 6.67 10.39 -7.71
CA ALA A 22 6.33 11.80 -7.49
C ALA A 22 4.84 12.03 -7.77
N GLY A 23 4.24 12.99 -7.06
CA GLY A 23 2.87 13.43 -7.33
C GLY A 23 2.74 14.32 -8.58
N ALA A 24 3.85 14.88 -9.06
CA ALA A 24 3.93 15.62 -10.31
C ALA A 24 4.47 14.75 -11.45
N LEU A 25 4.05 15.04 -12.69
CA LEU A 25 4.60 14.37 -13.86
C LEU A 25 6.02 14.88 -14.15
N LEU A 26 6.99 13.97 -14.09
CA LEU A 26 8.39 14.26 -14.43
C LEU A 26 8.77 13.63 -15.78
N PRO A 27 9.73 14.22 -16.53
CA PRO A 27 10.29 13.58 -17.71
C PRO A 27 10.89 12.20 -17.38
N GLY A 28 10.68 11.22 -18.26
CA GLY A 28 11.17 9.85 -18.06
C GLY A 28 10.31 8.98 -17.13
N ALA A 29 9.11 9.41 -16.76
CA ALA A 29 8.18 8.58 -15.99
C ALA A 29 7.84 7.27 -16.73
N VAL A 30 8.11 6.15 -16.09
CA VAL A 30 7.87 4.80 -16.65
C VAL A 30 6.43 4.31 -16.46
N SER A 31 5.70 4.87 -15.49
CA SER A 31 4.30 4.54 -15.20
C SER A 31 3.57 5.70 -14.54
N LYS A 32 2.24 5.69 -14.62
CA LYS A 32 1.33 6.63 -13.96
C LYS A 32 0.21 5.84 -13.30
N CYS A 33 -0.04 6.12 -12.03
CA CYS A 33 -1.11 5.47 -11.26
C CYS A 33 -2.02 6.54 -10.64
N LEU A 34 -3.29 6.18 -10.45
CA LEU A 34 -4.27 7.02 -9.76
C LEU A 34 -4.47 6.52 -8.33
N TYR A 35 -4.58 7.45 -7.38
CA TYR A 35 -5.05 7.12 -6.04
C TYR A 35 -6.55 6.87 -6.08
N TRP A 36 -6.97 5.77 -5.45
CA TRP A 36 -8.36 5.45 -5.21
C TRP A 36 -8.65 5.53 -3.72
N HIS A 37 -9.84 6.02 -3.37
CA HIS A 37 -10.26 6.14 -1.98
C HIS A 37 -11.52 5.31 -1.74
N ARG A 38 -11.52 4.51 -0.67
CA ARG A 38 -12.72 3.88 -0.12
C ARG A 38 -13.06 4.58 1.19
N SER A 39 -14.20 5.26 1.22
CA SER A 39 -14.63 5.98 2.41
C SER A 39 -15.07 5.01 3.49
N ILE A 40 -14.46 5.12 4.68
CA ILE A 40 -14.75 4.28 5.84
C ILE A 40 -15.55 5.08 6.88
N ASN A 41 -14.99 6.18 7.39
CA ASN A 41 -15.68 7.08 8.32
C ASN A 41 -16.22 8.32 7.61
N ILE A 42 -17.46 8.24 7.11
CA ILE A 42 -18.08 9.30 6.29
C ILE A 42 -18.20 10.62 7.04
N GLU A 43 -18.63 10.60 8.30
CA GLU A 43 -18.82 11.81 9.11
C GLU A 43 -17.51 12.58 9.26
N LYS A 44 -16.43 11.87 9.60
CA LYS A 44 -15.13 12.49 9.76
C LYS A 44 -14.64 13.07 8.44
N LEU A 45 -14.75 12.32 7.34
CA LEU A 45 -14.29 12.76 6.01
C LEU A 45 -15.03 14.01 5.51
N LEU A 46 -16.32 14.14 5.81
CA LEU A 46 -17.09 15.36 5.53
C LEU A 46 -16.70 16.52 6.44
N SER A 47 -16.54 16.26 7.75
CA SER A 47 -16.20 17.31 8.74
C SER A 47 -14.88 18.02 8.45
N VAL A 48 -13.92 17.30 7.86
CA VAL A 48 -12.59 17.84 7.52
C VAL A 48 -12.50 18.30 6.06
N GLY A 49 -13.59 18.18 5.29
CA GLY A 49 -13.65 18.62 3.89
C GLY A 49 -12.89 17.71 2.90
N PHE A 50 -12.49 16.51 3.29
CA PHE A 50 -11.83 15.56 2.38
C PHE A 50 -12.81 15.01 1.32
N SER A 51 -14.07 14.80 1.71
CA SER A 51 -15.15 14.37 0.82
C SER A 51 -16.28 15.38 0.83
N GLN A 52 -17.17 15.30 -0.17
CA GLN A 52 -18.34 16.17 -0.30
C GLN A 52 -19.58 15.35 -0.64
N LEU A 53 -20.76 15.84 -0.23
CA LEU A 53 -22.02 15.22 -0.61
C LEU A 53 -22.35 15.58 -2.07
N GLY A 54 -22.70 14.55 -2.85
CA GLY A 54 -23.21 14.73 -4.21
C GLY A 54 -24.58 15.41 -4.24
N ARG A 55 -24.99 15.88 -5.42
CA ARG A 55 -26.34 16.42 -5.63
C ARG A 55 -27.38 15.34 -5.28
N ARG A 56 -28.35 15.68 -4.42
CA ARG A 56 -29.40 14.77 -3.90
C ARG A 56 -28.91 13.63 -2.99
N MET A 57 -27.66 13.67 -2.51
CA MET A 57 -27.16 12.72 -1.52
C MET A 57 -27.33 13.29 -0.09
N THR A 58 -27.88 12.51 0.83
CA THR A 58 -27.89 12.84 2.26
C THR A 58 -26.77 12.10 2.99
N LEU A 59 -26.40 12.57 4.19
CA LEU A 59 -25.39 11.92 5.03
C LEU A 59 -25.75 10.45 5.30
N GLU A 60 -27.00 10.18 5.67
CA GLU A 60 -27.48 8.84 6.02
C GLU A 60 -27.47 7.89 4.81
N MET A 61 -27.84 8.39 3.63
CA MET A 61 -27.73 7.60 2.39
C MET A 61 -26.28 7.24 2.08
N MET A 62 -25.34 8.17 2.27
CA MET A 62 -23.92 7.92 2.05
C MET A 62 -23.37 6.92 3.08
N LYS A 63 -23.68 7.08 4.37
CA LYS A 63 -23.27 6.11 5.41
C LYS A 63 -23.72 4.70 5.07
N LYS A 64 -25.01 4.52 4.75
CA LYS A 64 -25.57 3.21 4.39
C LYS A 64 -24.92 2.61 3.14
N MET A 65 -24.57 3.45 2.15
CA MET A 65 -23.87 2.99 0.94
C MET A 65 -22.44 2.51 1.22
N TYR A 66 -21.75 3.13 2.17
CA TYR A 66 -20.36 2.82 2.53
C TYR A 66 -20.21 1.87 3.72
N GLU A 67 -21.33 1.45 4.31
CA GLU A 67 -21.37 0.53 5.43
C GLU A 67 -20.59 -0.76 5.14
N LEU A 68 -19.85 -1.21 6.14
CA LEU A 68 -19.06 -2.44 6.10
C LEU A 68 -19.59 -3.41 7.15
N PRO A 69 -19.51 -4.73 6.91
CA PRO A 69 -19.83 -5.72 7.92
C PRO A 69 -18.96 -5.57 9.17
N GLU A 70 -19.53 -5.85 10.34
CA GLU A 70 -18.78 -5.84 11.62
C GLU A 70 -17.72 -6.94 11.70
N THR A 71 -18.00 -8.08 11.06
CA THR A 71 -17.11 -9.26 11.05
C THR A 71 -16.71 -9.65 9.64
N THR A 72 -15.48 -10.12 9.49
CA THR A 72 -14.99 -10.64 8.20
C THR A 72 -15.76 -11.90 7.79
N HIS A 73 -16.12 -11.99 6.51
CA HIS A 73 -16.81 -13.17 5.96
C HIS A 73 -15.85 -14.26 5.48
N VAL A 74 -14.56 -13.95 5.38
CA VAL A 74 -13.54 -14.88 4.86
C VAL A 74 -13.16 -15.87 5.96
N ARG A 75 -13.56 -17.13 5.78
CA ARG A 75 -13.18 -18.22 6.69
C ARG A 75 -11.65 -18.38 6.70
N GLY A 76 -11.07 -18.58 7.88
CA GLY A 76 -9.62 -18.74 8.04
C GLY A 76 -8.84 -17.42 8.06
N PHE A 77 -9.51 -16.26 7.98
CA PHE A 77 -8.87 -14.96 8.06
C PHE A 77 -8.34 -14.68 9.47
N ARG A 78 -7.02 -14.51 9.58
CA ARG A 78 -6.33 -14.24 10.85
C ARG A 78 -5.08 -13.39 10.63
N ASP A 79 -4.53 -12.84 11.71
CA ASP A 79 -3.24 -12.18 11.67
C ASP A 79 -2.14 -13.10 11.14
N MET A 80 -1.25 -12.53 10.32
CA MET A 80 -0.03 -13.20 9.89
C MET A 80 0.91 -13.37 11.09
N ARG A 81 1.37 -14.60 11.31
CA ARG A 81 2.35 -14.97 12.34
C ARG A 81 3.72 -15.16 11.71
N GLU A 82 4.78 -15.20 12.52
CA GLU A 82 6.15 -15.43 12.04
C GLU A 82 6.29 -16.78 11.31
N SER A 83 5.54 -17.80 11.76
CA SER A 83 5.49 -19.11 11.11
C SER A 83 4.95 -19.07 9.67
N ASP A 84 4.17 -18.05 9.31
CA ASP A 84 3.56 -17.91 7.99
C ASP A 84 4.51 -17.24 6.98
N ILE A 85 5.56 -16.57 7.46
CA ILE A 85 6.47 -15.74 6.65
C ILE A 85 7.07 -16.52 5.46
N PRO A 86 7.61 -17.75 5.62
CA PRO A 86 8.21 -18.45 4.47
C PRO A 86 7.20 -18.75 3.36
N LYS A 87 5.96 -19.12 3.74
CA LYS A 87 4.88 -19.40 2.78
C LYS A 87 4.37 -18.13 2.12
N ALA A 88 4.12 -17.07 2.90
CA ALA A 88 3.66 -15.78 2.39
C ALA A 88 4.69 -15.14 1.44
N PHE A 89 5.98 -15.21 1.78
CA PHE A 89 7.08 -14.75 0.93
C PHE A 89 7.11 -15.49 -0.41
N THR A 90 6.93 -16.82 -0.38
CA THR A 90 6.89 -17.64 -1.60
C THR A 90 5.72 -17.24 -2.50
N LEU A 91 4.52 -17.05 -1.93
CA LEU A 91 3.33 -16.63 -2.67
C LEU A 91 3.51 -15.24 -3.29
N LEU A 92 4.02 -14.27 -2.51
CA LEU A 92 4.27 -12.93 -3.01
C LEU A 92 5.29 -12.94 -4.15
N THR A 93 6.42 -13.61 -3.97
CA THR A 93 7.49 -13.69 -4.97
C THR A 93 7.00 -14.34 -6.27
N GLN A 94 6.16 -15.38 -6.18
CA GLN A 94 5.55 -15.99 -7.35
C GLN A 94 4.56 -15.05 -8.04
N TYR A 95 3.73 -14.33 -7.28
CA TYR A 95 2.78 -13.37 -7.82
C TYR A 95 3.47 -12.19 -8.52
N LEU A 96 4.54 -11.66 -7.93
CA LEU A 96 5.25 -10.49 -8.45
C LEU A 96 5.95 -10.74 -9.79
N LYS A 97 6.30 -12.00 -10.11
CA LYS A 97 6.86 -12.39 -11.42
C LYS A 97 5.95 -12.09 -12.61
N ARG A 98 4.68 -11.76 -12.38
CA ARG A 98 3.70 -11.42 -13.42
C ARG A 98 3.81 -9.97 -13.91
N PHE A 99 4.60 -9.12 -13.25
CA PHE A 99 4.73 -7.70 -13.56
C PHE A 99 6.11 -7.40 -14.14
N ASP A 100 6.14 -6.48 -15.12
CA ASP A 100 7.38 -6.06 -15.79
C ASP A 100 8.36 -5.33 -14.86
N LEU A 101 7.84 -4.66 -13.83
CA LEU A 101 8.61 -3.98 -12.80
C LEU A 101 8.12 -4.40 -11.42
N SER A 102 8.94 -5.12 -10.67
CA SER A 102 8.65 -5.57 -9.31
C SER A 102 9.91 -5.60 -8.45
N PRO A 103 9.79 -5.44 -7.11
CA PRO A 103 10.92 -5.62 -6.22
C PRO A 103 11.27 -7.11 -6.11
N VAL A 104 12.56 -7.44 -6.21
CA VAL A 104 13.09 -8.75 -5.85
C VAL A 104 13.56 -8.65 -4.40
N LEU A 105 12.79 -9.25 -3.50
CA LEU A 105 13.02 -9.18 -2.06
C LEU A 105 13.73 -10.43 -1.55
N THR A 106 14.54 -10.28 -0.50
CA THR A 106 14.91 -11.41 0.36
C THR A 106 13.79 -11.72 1.35
N GLN A 107 13.87 -12.87 2.03
CA GLN A 107 12.87 -13.22 3.04
C GLN A 107 12.93 -12.25 4.23
N GLU A 108 14.13 -11.78 4.60
CA GLU A 108 14.34 -10.81 5.69
C GLU A 108 13.73 -9.45 5.34
N GLU A 109 13.88 -8.99 4.09
CA GLU A 109 13.26 -7.76 3.61
C GLU A 109 11.73 -7.87 3.59
N PHE A 110 11.20 -8.99 3.10
CA PHE A 110 9.77 -9.26 3.15
C PHE A 110 9.24 -9.27 4.59
N GLN A 111 9.92 -9.95 5.51
CA GLN A 111 9.56 -9.94 6.92
C GLN A 111 9.61 -8.52 7.47
N TYR A 112 10.64 -7.75 7.15
CA TYR A 112 10.76 -6.37 7.61
C TYR A 112 9.60 -5.49 7.12
N LEU A 113 9.11 -5.70 5.89
CA LEU A 113 8.03 -4.90 5.31
C LEU A 113 6.63 -5.36 5.73
N CYS A 114 6.41 -6.67 5.89
CA CYS A 114 5.09 -7.24 6.07
C CYS A 114 4.81 -7.75 7.48
N GLN A 115 5.80 -7.91 8.37
CA GLN A 115 5.56 -8.35 9.74
C GLN A 115 4.68 -7.34 10.48
N ASN A 116 3.68 -7.87 11.20
CA ASN A 116 2.75 -7.07 11.98
C ASN A 116 3.47 -6.22 13.02
N ARG A 117 3.24 -4.91 12.95
CA ARG A 117 3.76 -3.92 13.90
C ARG A 117 2.65 -2.94 14.21
N SER A 118 2.32 -2.83 15.50
CA SER A 118 1.24 -1.97 15.99
C SER A 118 1.39 -0.54 15.45
N ASN A 119 0.31 -0.02 14.84
CA ASN A 119 0.23 1.31 14.23
C ASN A 119 1.18 1.57 13.04
N ILE A 120 1.85 0.54 12.51
CA ILE A 120 2.76 0.69 11.36
C ILE A 120 2.31 -0.20 10.20
N VAL A 121 2.19 -1.52 10.41
CA VAL A 121 1.83 -2.49 9.37
C VAL A 121 0.87 -3.53 9.96
N SER A 122 -0.20 -3.80 9.21
CA SER A 122 -1.15 -4.89 9.48
C SER A 122 -1.24 -5.81 8.26
N SER A 123 -0.98 -7.09 8.48
CA SER A 123 -0.90 -8.16 7.49
C SER A 123 -1.68 -9.36 8.02
N PHE A 124 -2.54 -9.89 7.15
CA PHE A 124 -3.45 -11.00 7.45
C PHE A 124 -3.24 -12.11 6.42
N VAL A 125 -3.48 -13.34 6.83
CA VAL A 125 -3.44 -14.53 5.98
C VAL A 125 -4.77 -15.26 6.03
N VAL A 126 -5.00 -16.13 5.04
CA VAL A 126 -6.13 -17.05 4.99
C VAL A 126 -5.56 -18.46 5.02
N GLU A 127 -5.99 -19.26 5.99
CA GLU A 127 -5.62 -20.67 6.19
C GLU A 127 -6.84 -21.61 6.09
#